data_AF-A0A916PCS3-F1
#
_entry.id   AF-A0A916PCS3-F1
#
_cell.length_a   1.000
_cell.length_b   1.000
_cell.length_c   1.000
_cell.angle_alpha   90.00
_cell.angle_beta   90.00
_cell.angle_gamma   90.00
#
_symmetry.space_group_name_H-M   'P 1'
#
loop_
_entity.id
_entity.type
_entity.pdbx_description
1 polymer ?
#
loop_
_entity_poly.entity_id
_entity_poly.type
_entity_poly.pdbx_seq_one_letter_code
_entity_poly.pdbx_strand_id
1 'polypeptide(L)' 'MDQFMVDLGPGPLDVAEGDEAILFGPGIRGEPTAQDWADLVGTIHYEVVTSPRGRITRTYREAENR' A
#
# COMPACT_ATOMS: atom_id res chain seq x y z
N MET A 1 -6.01 2.98 -16.87
CA MET A 1 -6.08 3.92 -15.74
C MET A 1 -4.92 3.58 -14.81
N ASP A 2 -4.19 4.59 -14.34
CA ASP A 2 -2.87 4.46 -13.71
C ASP A 2 -2.64 5.47 -12.58
N GLN A 3 -3.67 6.22 -12.17
CA GLN A 3 -3.61 7.23 -11.13
C GLN A 3 -4.88 7.22 -10.29
N PHE A 4 -4.72 7.55 -9.00
CA PHE A 4 -5.80 7.87 -8.06
C PHE A 4 -5.34 9.05 -7.19
N MET A 5 -6.29 9.68 -6.52
CA MET A 5 -6.02 10.79 -5.58
C MET A 5 -6.30 10.34 -4.15
N VAL A 6 -5.53 10.89 -3.22
CA VAL A 6 -5.76 10.76 -1.78
C VAL A 6 -5.97 12.14 -1.19
N ASP A 7 -6.82 12.23 -0.17
CA ASP A 7 -6.99 13.43 0.63
C ASP A 7 -5.97 13.40 1.78
N LEU A 8 -5.17 14.45 1.90
CA LEU A 8 -4.18 14.62 2.97
C LEU A 8 -4.78 15.32 4.20
N GLY A 9 -6.07 15.66 4.15
CA GLY A 9 -6.74 16.39 5.19
C GLY A 9 -6.42 17.88 5.19
N PRO A 10 -7.04 18.64 6.09
CA PRO A 10 -6.86 20.08 6.19
C PRO A 10 -5.58 20.45 6.96
N GLY A 11 -5.00 21.61 6.63
CA GLY A 11 -3.87 22.20 7.36
C GLY A 11 -2.54 22.13 6.60
N PRO A 12 -1.41 22.46 7.27
CA PRO A 12 -0.09 22.30 6.67
C PRO A 12 0.16 20.84 6.33
N LEU A 13 0.66 20.59 5.11
CA LEU A 13 1.03 19.26 4.65
C LEU A 13 2.37 18.84 5.25
N ASP A 14 2.50 17.58 5.62
CA ASP A 14 3.70 16.93 6.15
C ASP A 14 4.37 15.99 5.14
N VAL A 15 3.90 15.99 3.88
CA VAL A 15 4.44 15.20 2.77
C VAL A 15 4.88 16.10 1.62
N ALA A 16 5.79 15.60 0.79
CA ALA A 16 6.31 16.25 -0.40
C ALA A 16 6.27 15.32 -1.62
N GLU A 17 6.49 15.89 -2.80
CA GLU A 17 6.66 15.11 -4.01
C GLU A 17 7.87 14.16 -3.87
N GLY A 18 7.66 12.89 -4.21
CA GLY A 18 8.67 11.83 -4.11
C GLY A 18 8.60 11.00 -2.84
N ASP A 19 7.78 11.38 -1.86
CA ASP A 19 7.57 10.57 -0.66
C ASP A 19 6.91 9.22 -0.97
N GLU A 20 7.29 8.19 -0.22
CA GLU A 20 6.79 6.83 -0.39
C GLU A 20 5.37 6.69 0.18
N ALA A 21 4.42 6.30 -0.67
CA ALA A 21 3.09 5.89 -0.24
C ALA A 21 2.99 4.36 -0.17
N ILE A 22 2.68 3.82 1.00
CA ILE A 22 2.48 2.38 1.21
C ILE A 22 0.99 2.07 1.08
N LEU A 23 0.61 1.35 0.02
CA LEU A 23 -0.76 0.87 -0.15
C LEU A 23 -1.09 -0.23 0.85
N PHE A 24 -0.26 -1.27 0.92
CA PHE A 24 -0.34 -2.26 1.98
C PHE A 24 1.05 -2.77 2.35
N GLY A 25 1.28 -3.00 3.64
CA GLY A 25 2.54 -3.49 4.18
C GLY A 25 2.34 -4.40 5.40
N PRO A 26 3.39 -4.62 6.21
CA PRO A 26 3.34 -5.55 7.33
C PRO A 26 2.51 -5.07 8.53
N GLY A 27 2.03 -3.83 8.55
CA GLY A 27 1.19 -3.26 9.61
C GLY A 27 1.95 -2.82 10.86
N ILE A 28 3.29 -2.72 10.79
CA ILE A 28 4.14 -2.48 11.96
C ILE A 28 4.34 -0.99 12.28
N ARG A 29 4.07 -0.10 11.32
CA ARG A 29 4.16 1.36 11.46
C ARG A 29 2.81 2.05 11.19
N GLY A 30 1.71 1.31 11.27
CA GLY A 30 0.36 1.84 11.03
C GLY A 30 -0.06 1.84 9.55
N GLU A 31 0.74 1.27 8.65
CA GLU A 31 0.33 1.03 7.27
C GLU A 31 -0.81 0.01 7.20
N PRO A 32 -1.75 0.14 6.23
CA PRO A 32 -2.78 -0.87 6.01
C PRO A 32 -2.16 -2.23 5.68
N THR A 33 -2.80 -3.31 6.12
CA THR A 33 -2.47 -4.67 5.70
C THR A 33 -3.29 -5.06 4.46
N ALA A 34 -2.89 -6.14 3.78
CA ALA A 34 -3.70 -6.70 2.71
C ALA A 34 -5.08 -7.20 3.20
N GLN A 35 -5.19 -7.55 4.48
CA GLN A 35 -6.46 -7.94 5.09
C GLN A 35 -7.37 -6.72 5.31
N ASP A 36 -6.82 -5.58 5.76
CA ASP A 36 -7.61 -4.36 5.93
C ASP A 36 -8.26 -3.90 4.62
N TRP A 37 -7.52 -4.01 3.51
CA TRP A 37 -8.07 -3.78 2.17
C TRP A 37 -9.16 -4.77 1.79
N ALA A 38 -8.94 -6.05 2.09
CA ALA A 38 -9.89 -7.11 1.78
C ALA A 38 -11.23 -6.88 2.48
N ASP A 39 -11.18 -6.53 3.77
CA ASP A 39 -12.36 -6.21 4.57
C ASP A 39 -13.08 -4.96 4.04
N LEU A 40 -12.32 -3.93 3.63
CA LEU A 40 -12.87 -2.68 3.09
C LEU A 40 -13.64 -2.90 1.77
N VAL A 41 -13.13 -3.74 0.87
CA VAL A 41 -13.72 -3.96 -0.46
C VAL A 41 -14.56 -5.23 -0.56
N GLY A 42 -14.75 -5.96 0.55
CA GLY A 42 -15.58 -7.16 0.61
C GLY A 42 -15.01 -8.35 -0.15
N THR A 43 -13.69 -8.58 -0.03
CA THR A 43 -13.01 -9.74 -0.63
C THR A 43 -12.07 -10.42 0.39
N ILE A 44 -11.14 -11.25 -0.09
CA ILE A 44 -10.09 -11.92 0.68
C ILE A 44 -8.70 -11.36 0.35
N HIS A 45 -7.78 -11.42 1.30
CA HIS A 45 -6.42 -10.86 1.15
C HIS A 45 -5.62 -11.49 -0.01
N TYR A 46 -5.91 -12.75 -0.38
CA TYR A 46 -5.28 -13.41 -1.54
C TYR A 46 -5.58 -12.68 -2.86
N GLU A 47 -6.78 -12.14 -3.02
CA GLU A 47 -7.13 -11.36 -4.20
C GLU A 47 -6.40 -10.02 -4.19
N VAL A 48 -6.27 -9.38 -3.02
CA VAL A 48 -5.53 -8.11 -2.87
C VAL A 48 -4.07 -8.27 -3.26
N VAL A 49 -3.34 -9.24 -2.70
CA VAL A 49 -1.90 -9.42 -2.96
C VAL A 49 -1.60 -9.90 -4.39
N THR A 50 -2.56 -10.56 -5.04
CA THR A 50 -2.41 -11.00 -6.44
C THR A 50 -2.99 -10.03 -7.46
N SER A 51 -3.63 -8.93 -7.03
CA SER A 51 -4.20 -7.90 -7.90
C SER A 51 -3.16 -7.05 -8.65
N PRO A 52 -1.97 -6.72 -8.10
CA PRO A 52 -0.96 -5.93 -8.83
C PRO A 52 -0.36 -6.77 -9.97
N ARG A 53 -0.76 -6.44 -11.21
CA ARG A 53 -0.40 -7.15 -12.45
C ARG A 53 0.05 -6.17 -13.53
N GLY A 54 0.64 -6.69 -14.60
CA GLY A 54 1.08 -5.89 -15.75
C GLY A 54 2.37 -5.13 -15.48
N ARG A 55 2.29 -3.81 -15.32
CA ARG A 55 3.44 -2.88 -15.33
C ARG A 55 4.16 -2.72 -13.98
N ILE A 56 3.83 -3.55 -12.99
CA ILE A 56 4.43 -3.51 -11.65
C ILE A 56 5.82 -4.17 -11.68
N THR A 57 6.82 -3.49 -11.13
CA THR A 57 8.15 -4.07 -10.90
C THR A 57 8.18 -4.73 -9.52
N ARG A 58 8.67 -5.98 -9.45
CA ARG A 58 8.85 -6.73 -8.20
C ARG A 58 10.33 -6.71 -7.84
N THR A 59 10.63 -6.24 -6.63
CA THR A 59 11.99 -6.27 -6.07
C THR A 59 12.01 -7.21 -4.87
N TYR A 60 13.02 -8.08 -4.81
CA TYR A 60 13.21 -9.01 -3.70
C TYR A 60 14.27 -8.45 -2.77
N ARG A 61 13.92 -8.32 -1.49
CA ARG A 61 14.83 -7.94 -0.42
C ARG A 61 15.00 -9.16 0.48
N GLU A 62 16.23 -9.43 0.91
CA GLU A 62 16.44 -10.48 1.90
C GLU A 62 15.63 -10.15 3.16
N ALA A 63 15.03 -11.17 3.78
CA ALA A 63 14.41 -10.99 5.07
C ALA A 63 15.53 -10.66 6.06
N GLU A 64 15.44 -9.50 6.72
CA GLU A 64 16.35 -9.18 7.81
C GLU A 64 16.14 -10.24 8.89
N ASN A 65 17.15 -11.08 9.08
CA ASN A 65 17.10 -12.21 9.99
C ASN A 65 17.11 -11.65 11.43
N ARG A 66 15.92 -11.35 11.96
CA ARG A 66 15.73 -10.94 13.35
C ARG A 66 15.85 -12.12 14.30
#